data_AF-A0A968X9U0-F1
#
_entry.id   AF-A0A968X9U0-F1
#
_cell.length_a   1.000
_cell.length_b   1.000
_cell.length_c   1.000
_cell.angle_alpha   90.00
_cell.angle_beta   90.00
_cell.angle_gamma   90.00
#
_symmetry.space_group_name_H-M   'P 1'
#
loop_
_entity.id
_entity.type
_entity.pdbx_description
1 polymer ?
#
loop_
_entity_poly.entity_id
_entity_poly.type
_entity_poly.pdbx_seq_one_letter_code
_entity_poly.pdbx_strand_id
1 'polypeptide(L)'
;MLQTNAIDSINSLLLKLPETLQVEALHYVEYLTSRSVTRPESSTLEQPALPKQRNGFGILKGKVTIADDFDAPLDEFADYQIQNV
;
A
#
# COMPACT_ATOMS: atom_id res chain seq x y z
N MET A 1 -29.54 -7.60 -22.09
CA MET A 1 -28.74 -8.79 -22.46
C MET A 1 -27.53 -8.35 -23.28
N LEU A 2 -26.42 -7.94 -22.63
CA LEU A 2 -25.22 -7.43 -23.32
C LEU A 2 -23.89 -8.03 -22.83
N GLN A 3 -23.91 -9.00 -21.91
CA GLN A 3 -22.69 -9.49 -21.24
C GLN A 3 -22.01 -10.70 -21.90
N THR A 4 -22.67 -11.41 -22.83
CA THR A 4 -22.15 -12.67 -23.39
C THR A 4 -20.86 -12.46 -24.19
N ASN A 5 -20.80 -11.40 -25.00
CA ASN A 5 -19.63 -11.10 -25.85
C ASN A 5 -18.34 -10.86 -25.06
N ALA A 6 -18.44 -10.30 -23.85
CA ALA A 6 -17.27 -9.97 -23.03
C ALA A 6 -16.65 -11.22 -22.40
N ILE A 7 -17.50 -12.13 -21.89
CA ILE A 7 -17.06 -13.39 -21.28
C ILE A 7 -16.41 -14.30 -22.32
N ASP A 8 -17.00 -14.39 -23.51
CA ASP A 8 -16.44 -15.18 -24.61
C ASP A 8 -15.06 -14.68 -25.05
N SER A 9 -14.89 -13.35 -25.09
CA SER A 9 -13.61 -12.72 -25.42
C SER A 9 -12.53 -13.03 -24.37
N ILE A 10 -12.89 -12.96 -23.08
CA ILE A 10 -11.98 -13.27 -21.96
C ILE A 10 -11.54 -14.74 -22.02
N ASN A 11 -12.46 -15.66 -22.23
CA ASN A 11 -12.14 -17.09 -22.35
C ASN A 11 -11.19 -17.38 -23.52
N SER A 12 -11.41 -16.72 -24.66
CA SER A 12 -10.50 -16.85 -25.82
C SER A 12 -9.08 -16.36 -25.54
N LEU A 13 -8.94 -15.36 -24.66
CA LEU A 13 -7.65 -14.80 -24.26
C LEU A 13 -6.94 -15.72 -23.27
N LEU A 14 -7.68 -16.26 -22.28
CA LEU A 14 -7.18 -17.20 -21.28
C LEU A 14 -6.63 -18.48 -21.92
N LEU A 15 -7.28 -18.99 -22.97
CA LEU A 15 -6.82 -20.18 -23.70
C LEU A 15 -5.52 -19.96 -24.49
N LYS A 16 -5.17 -18.71 -24.81
CA LYS A 16 -3.92 -18.38 -25.53
C LYS A 16 -2.74 -18.14 -24.59
N LEU A 17 -3.00 -17.99 -23.29
CA LEU A 17 -1.97 -17.71 -22.29
C LEU A 17 -1.29 -19.01 -21.84
N PRO A 18 0.02 -18.99 -21.55
CA PRO A 18 0.70 -20.10 -20.88
C PRO A 18 0.16 -20.29 -19.46
N GLU A 19 0.26 -21.53 -18.95
CA GLU A 19 -0.32 -21.96 -17.67
C GLU A 19 0.05 -21.04 -16.49
N THR A 20 1.29 -20.54 -16.45
CA THR A 20 1.76 -19.62 -15.42
C THR A 20 0.97 -18.31 -15.36
N LEU A 21 0.62 -17.73 -16.52
CA LEU A 21 -0.15 -16.49 -16.61
C LEU A 21 -1.65 -16.72 -16.40
N GLN A 22 -2.15 -17.92 -16.68
CA GLN A 22 -3.55 -18.26 -16.35
C GLN A 22 -3.77 -18.26 -14.83
N VAL A 23 -2.81 -18.78 -14.07
CA VAL A 23 -2.84 -18.76 -12.60
C VAL A 23 -2.77 -17.33 -12.07
N GLU A 24 -1.93 -16.47 -12.66
CA GLU A 24 -1.86 -15.06 -12.28
C GLU A 24 -3.16 -14.31 -12.59
N ALA A 25 -3.77 -14.60 -13.76
CA ALA A 25 -5.07 -14.04 -14.12
C ALA A 25 -6.18 -14.48 -13.14
N LEU A 26 -6.17 -15.75 -12.70
CA LEU A 26 -7.08 -16.25 -11.67
C LEU A 26 -6.95 -15.44 -10.37
N HIS A 27 -5.74 -15.31 -9.84
CA HIS A 27 -5.49 -14.52 -8.62
C HIS A 27 -5.92 -13.07 -8.79
N TYR A 28 -5.73 -12.49 -9.97
CA TYR A 28 -6.16 -11.12 -10.24
C TYR A 28 -7.69 -10.98 -10.24
N VAL A 29 -8.41 -11.94 -10.81
CA VAL A 29 -9.88 -11.96 -10.77
C VAL A 29 -10.38 -12.10 -9.33
N GLU A 30 -9.79 -12.99 -8.53
CA GLU A 30 -10.10 -13.12 -7.09
C GLU A 30 -9.82 -11.82 -6.32
N TYR A 31 -8.72 -11.15 -6.63
CA TYR A 31 -8.39 -9.83 -6.09
C TYR A 31 -9.44 -8.77 -6.47
N LEU A 32 -9.90 -8.74 -7.73
CA LEU A 32 -10.96 -7.81 -8.14
C LEU A 32 -12.28 -8.06 -7.41
N THR A 33 -12.67 -9.33 -7.23
CA THR A 33 -13.88 -9.70 -6.49
C THR A 33 -13.80 -9.33 -5.01
N SER A 34 -12.66 -9.58 -4.36
CA SER A 34 -12.47 -9.16 -2.96
C SER A 34 -12.45 -7.62 -2.83
N ARG A 35 -11.85 -6.91 -3.77
CA ARG A 35 -11.80 -5.44 -3.77
C ARG A 35 -13.16 -4.78 -3.98
N SER A 36 -14.02 -5.31 -4.86
CA SER A 36 -15.36 -4.74 -5.09
C SER A 36 -16.28 -4.92 -3.88
N VAL A 37 -16.14 -6.01 -3.13
CA VAL A 37 -16.89 -6.22 -1.88
C VAL A 37 -16.42 -5.25 -0.78
N THR A 38 -15.13 -4.90 -0.76
CA THR A 38 -14.55 -4.03 0.29
C THR A 38 -14.66 -2.53 -0.03
N ARG A 39 -15.06 -2.15 -1.25
CA ARG A 39 -15.19 -0.76 -1.69
C ARG A 39 -16.60 -0.53 -2.25
N PRO A 40 -17.50 0.19 -1.56
CA PRO A 40 -18.79 0.53 -2.13
C PRO A 40 -18.56 1.36 -3.40
N GLU A 41 -19.27 0.97 -4.46
CA GLU A 41 -19.29 1.56 -5.80
C GLU A 41 -19.80 3.01 -5.74
N SER A 42 -18.96 3.94 -5.27
CA SER A 42 -19.21 5.38 -5.37
C SER A 42 -17.89 6.14 -5.44
N SER A 43 -17.16 5.95 -6.53
CA SER A 43 -16.29 7.02 -7.01
C SER A 43 -16.16 6.85 -8.52
N THR A 44 -16.85 7.74 -9.22
CA THR A 44 -16.39 8.36 -10.47
C THR A 44 -14.88 8.25 -10.67
N LEU A 45 -14.48 8.14 -11.94
CA LEU A 45 -13.14 8.27 -12.50
C LEU A 45 -12.31 9.43 -11.92
N GLU A 46 -11.95 9.36 -10.64
CA GLU A 46 -10.96 10.22 -10.03
C GLU A 46 -9.65 9.44 -10.08
N GLN A 47 -8.67 10.14 -10.67
CA GLN A 47 -7.29 9.78 -10.86
C GLN A 47 -6.75 8.83 -9.77
N PRO A 48 -5.80 7.94 -10.10
CA PRO A 48 -5.13 7.13 -9.07
C PRO A 48 -4.72 8.10 -7.98
N ALA A 49 -5.31 7.95 -6.79
CA ALA A 49 -5.00 8.81 -5.66
C ALA A 49 -3.51 8.65 -5.46
N LEU A 50 -2.74 9.63 -5.95
CA LEU A 50 -1.32 9.74 -5.70
C LEU A 50 -1.18 9.49 -4.22
N PRO A 51 -0.30 8.57 -3.78
CA PRO A 51 -0.15 8.28 -2.35
C PRO A 51 -0.01 9.63 -1.68
N LYS A 52 -1.02 10.01 -0.87
CA LYS A 52 -1.16 11.33 -0.26
C LYS A 52 0.21 11.66 0.26
N GLN A 53 0.96 12.52 -0.45
CA GLN A 53 2.40 12.59 -0.24
C GLN A 53 2.54 12.86 1.24
N ARG A 54 3.01 11.87 2.00
CA ARG A 54 3.33 12.07 3.41
C ARG A 54 4.33 13.19 3.31
N ASN A 55 3.87 14.36 3.75
CA ASN A 55 4.48 15.64 3.48
C ASN A 55 6.02 15.44 3.39
N GLY A 56 6.65 15.97 2.34
CA GLY A 56 8.03 15.59 1.95
C GLY A 56 9.13 15.82 2.98
N PHE A 57 10.40 15.78 2.52
CA PHE A 57 11.55 15.98 3.39
C PHE A 57 11.41 17.26 4.25
N GLY A 58 11.67 17.13 5.56
CA GLY A 58 11.70 18.28 6.50
C GLY A 58 10.38 18.64 7.19
N ILE A 59 9.35 17.79 7.14
CA ILE A 59 8.03 18.10 7.74
C ILE A 59 7.97 18.15 9.25
N LEU A 60 8.99 17.60 9.88
CA LEU A 60 9.19 17.67 11.33
C LEU A 60 10.12 18.83 11.71
N LYS A 61 10.58 19.65 10.75
CA LYS A 61 11.44 20.81 11.03
C LYS A 61 10.68 21.79 11.94
N GLY A 62 11.26 22.06 13.11
CA GLY A 62 10.65 22.93 14.13
C GLY A 62 9.54 22.27 14.96
N LYS A 63 9.26 20.98 14.76
CA LYS A 63 8.31 20.21 15.58
C LYS A 63 8.99 19.25 16.56
N VAL A 64 10.30 19.04 16.41
CA VAL A 64 11.12 18.24 17.32
C VAL A 64 12.05 19.19 18.05
N THR A 65 12.07 19.08 19.37
CA THR A 65 13.07 19.71 20.22
C THR A 65 14.18 18.70 20.44
N ILE A 66 15.40 19.07 20.07
CA ILE A 66 16.61 18.30 20.34
C ILE A 66 17.27 18.96 21.55
N ALA A 67 17.82 18.16 22.48
CA ALA A 67 18.60 18.68 23.59
C ALA A 67 19.85 19.42 23.07
N ASP A 68 20.34 20.40 23.84
CA ASP A 68 21.55 21.15 23.47
C ASP A 68 22.79 20.23 23.40
N ASP A 69 22.79 19.15 24.18
CA ASP A 69 23.77 18.07 24.13
C ASP A 69 23.06 16.77 23.75
N PHE A 70 23.36 16.24 22.56
CA PHE A 70 22.75 15.00 22.06
C PHE A 70 23.32 13.76 22.74
N ASP A 71 24.56 13.83 23.22
CA ASP A 71 25.24 12.70 23.86
C ASP A 71 24.89 12.60 25.35
N ALA A 72 24.19 13.61 25.89
CA ALA A 72 23.77 13.62 27.28
C ALA A 72 22.74 12.51 27.58
N PRO A 73 22.84 11.85 28.75
CA PRO A 73 21.81 10.94 29.22
C PRO A 73 20.46 11.64 29.31
N LEU A 74 19.43 10.96 28.82
CA LEU A 74 18.06 11.29 29.20
C LEU A 74 17.83 10.82 30.64
N ASP A 75 17.29 11.68 31.50
CA ASP A 75 17.05 11.39 32.92
C ASP A 75 16.26 10.08 33.12
N GLU A 76 15.27 9.84 32.26
CA GLU A 76 14.43 8.63 32.24
C GLU A 76 15.20 7.35 31.87
N PHE A 77 16.36 7.50 31.24
CA PHE A 77 17.24 6.41 30.81
C PHE A 77 18.58 6.37 31.56
N ALA A 78 18.77 7.21 32.60
CA ALA A 78 20.01 7.28 33.37
C ALA A 78 20.39 5.91 33.97
N ASP A 79 19.42 5.15 34.46
CA ASP A 79 19.61 3.82 35.04
C ASP A 79 20.13 2.78 34.02
N TYR A 80 19.87 2.99 32.72
CA TYR A 80 20.32 2.10 31.65
C TYR A 80 21.75 2.43 31.17
N GLN A 81 22.31 3.57 31.56
CA GLN A 81 23.69 3.91 31.24
C GLN A 81 24.71 3.27 32.21
N ILE A 82 24.27 2.79 33.37
CA ILE A 82 25.13 2.18 34.41
C ILE A 82 25.30 0.66 34.20
N GLN A 83 25.10 0.16 32.97
CA GLN A 83 25.32 -1.24 32.60
C GLN A 83 26.08 -1.36 31.27
N ASN A 84 27.29 -0.83 31.21
CA ASN A 84 28.36 -1.40 30.37
C ASN A 84 29.71 -0.92 30.88
N VAL A 85 30.65 -1.88 30.93
CA VAL A 85 32.00 -1.87 31.53
C VAL A 85 32.83 -0.64 31.20
#